data_AF-A0A5Q4G7R7-F1
#
_entry.id   AF-A0A5Q4G7R7-F1
#
_cell.length_a   1.000
_cell.length_b   1.000
_cell.length_c   1.000
_cell.angle_alpha   90.00
_cell.angle_beta   90.00
_cell.angle_gamma   90.00
#
_symmetry.space_group_name_H-M   'P 1'
#
loop_
_entity.id
_entity.type
_entity.pdbx_description
1 polymer ?
#
loop_
_entity_poly.entity_id
_entity_poly.type
_entity_poly.pdbx_seq_one_letter_code
_entity_poly.pdbx_strand_id
1 'polypeptide(L)'
;MLTDCGRLLRGDGTLLAARKASAWVENLELIGGSALKVLLDPSHPLAFGFAREELVVFRRGRHRLRSVDNRYVHAGVYADTPLVSGFLSSDDGERLAGAPALSATRHGQGLVVRMADDYLFRRYWAGNELLFANALFFSQLVRPIELPNNRAGAD
;
A
#
# COMPACT_ATOMS: atom_id res chain seq x y z
N MET A 1 -9.45 -22.39 -22.90
CA MET A 1 -10.77 -23.03 -23.00
C MET A 1 -11.29 -23.28 -21.58
N LEU A 2 -11.70 -22.23 -20.86
CA LEU A 2 -12.23 -22.31 -19.49
C LEU A 2 -13.02 -21.01 -19.23
N THR A 3 -14.24 -20.95 -19.78
CA THR A 3 -15.10 -19.76 -19.67
C THR A 3 -16.56 -20.11 -19.34
N ASP A 4 -16.82 -21.23 -18.68
CA ASP A 4 -18.20 -21.55 -18.28
C ASP A 4 -18.27 -22.19 -16.90
N CYS A 5 -18.15 -21.34 -15.87
CA CYS A 5 -18.41 -21.70 -14.50
C CYS A 5 -19.44 -20.71 -13.94
N GLY A 6 -20.72 -20.87 -14.28
CA GLY A 6 -21.70 -19.93 -13.72
C GLY A 6 -23.17 -20.00 -14.16
N ARG A 7 -23.65 -21.06 -14.83
CA ARG A 7 -25.06 -21.10 -15.29
C ARG A 7 -25.90 -22.15 -14.59
N LEU A 8 -26.16 -21.94 -13.30
CA LEU A 8 -27.23 -22.64 -12.57
C LEU A 8 -28.49 -21.77 -12.59
N LEU A 9 -29.42 -22.14 -13.48
CA LEU A 9 -30.75 -21.55 -13.62
C LEU A 9 -31.72 -22.24 -12.65
N ARG A 10 -32.66 -21.49 -12.04
CA ARG A 10 -33.84 -22.10 -11.41
C ARG A 10 -34.72 -22.72 -12.50
N GLY A 11 -35.57 -23.67 -12.09
CA GLY A 11 -36.57 -24.30 -12.98
C GLY A 11 -37.60 -23.36 -13.62
N ASP A 12 -37.54 -22.06 -13.36
CA ASP A 12 -38.33 -20.98 -13.95
C ASP A 12 -37.54 -20.13 -14.98
N GLY A 13 -36.29 -20.48 -15.27
CA GLY A 13 -35.42 -19.75 -16.22
C GLY A 13 -34.71 -18.53 -15.63
N THR A 14 -34.88 -18.21 -14.35
CA THR A 14 -34.16 -17.10 -13.69
C THR A 14 -32.82 -17.55 -13.10
N LEU A 15 -31.79 -16.69 -13.22
CA LEU A 15 -30.45 -16.95 -12.69
C LEU A 15 -30.43 -16.88 -11.15
N LEU A 16 -30.25 -18.02 -10.48
CA LEU A 16 -30.09 -18.07 -9.02
C LEU A 16 -28.72 -17.52 -8.56
N ALA A 17 -27.74 -17.49 -9.46
CA ALA A 17 -26.33 -17.30 -9.13
C ALA A 17 -25.86 -15.83 -8.99
N ALA A 18 -26.69 -14.84 -9.34
CA ALA A 18 -26.23 -13.45 -9.46
C ALA A 18 -25.74 -12.84 -8.12
N ARG A 19 -26.39 -13.15 -6.99
CA ARG A 19 -26.02 -12.57 -5.67
C ARG A 19 -24.82 -13.26 -5.00
N LYS A 20 -24.62 -14.56 -5.24
CA LYS A 20 -23.44 -15.28 -4.73
C LYS A 20 -22.21 -14.89 -5.53
N ALA A 21 -22.31 -14.88 -6.86
CA ALA A 21 -21.20 -14.50 -7.75
C ALA A 21 -20.68 -13.08 -7.47
N SER A 22 -21.58 -12.11 -7.24
CA SER A 22 -21.16 -10.74 -6.87
C SER A 22 -20.41 -10.70 -5.54
N ALA A 23 -20.86 -11.45 -4.53
CA ALA A 23 -20.17 -11.54 -3.23
C ALA A 23 -18.80 -12.24 -3.33
N TRP A 24 -18.64 -13.20 -4.26
CA TRP A 24 -17.34 -13.82 -4.55
C TRP A 24 -16.37 -12.84 -5.22
N VAL A 25 -16.85 -12.09 -6.21
CA VAL A 25 -16.05 -11.06 -6.90
C VAL A 25 -15.68 -9.92 -5.95
N GLU A 26 -16.61 -9.48 -5.11
CA GLU A 26 -16.37 -8.43 -4.12
C GLU A 26 -15.34 -8.86 -3.06
N ASN A 27 -15.30 -10.15 -2.68
CA ASN A 27 -14.28 -10.69 -1.78
C ASN A 27 -12.88 -10.79 -2.41
N LEU A 28 -12.75 -10.80 -3.74
CA LEU A 28 -11.43 -10.80 -4.40
C LEU A 28 -10.68 -9.47 -4.21
N GLU A 29 -11.40 -8.36 -4.02
CA GLU A 29 -10.80 -7.05 -3.71
C GLU A 29 -10.39 -6.92 -2.24
N LEU A 30 -10.73 -7.90 -1.38
CA LEU A 30 -10.31 -7.91 0.02
C LEU A 30 -9.01 -8.69 0.16
N ILE A 31 -7.93 -8.00 0.51
CA ILE A 31 -6.68 -8.66 0.86
C ILE A 31 -6.84 -9.26 2.27
N GLY A 32 -7.03 -10.58 2.34
CA GLY A 32 -7.26 -11.31 3.59
C GLY A 32 -6.03 -11.41 4.50
N GLY A 33 -4.84 -11.22 3.94
CA GLY A 33 -3.57 -11.30 4.67
C GLY A 33 -2.46 -11.81 3.76
N SER A 34 -1.57 -10.91 3.34
CA SER A 34 -0.46 -11.23 2.45
C SER A 34 0.80 -10.47 2.83
N ALA A 35 1.94 -11.10 2.64
CA ALA A 35 3.23 -10.44 2.83
C ALA A 35 3.62 -9.74 1.53
N LEU A 36 3.78 -8.42 1.61
CA LEU A 36 4.13 -7.60 0.47
C LEU A 36 5.51 -6.97 0.63
N LYS A 37 6.23 -6.84 -0.48
CA LYS A 37 7.51 -6.15 -0.56
C LYS A 37 7.28 -4.65 -0.76
N VAL A 38 7.90 -3.86 0.10
CA VAL A 38 7.96 -2.41 0.06
C VAL A 38 9.41 -1.99 -0.13
N LEU A 39 9.64 -1.02 -0.99
CA LEU A 39 10.90 -0.35 -1.23
C LEU A 39 10.88 0.97 -0.44
N LEU A 40 11.79 1.11 0.52
CA LEU A 40 12.00 2.31 1.34
C LEU A 40 13.01 3.23 0.68
N ASP A 41 12.80 4.54 0.85
CA ASP A 41 13.81 5.54 0.49
C ASP A 41 14.79 5.74 1.67
N PRO A 42 16.05 5.30 1.56
CA PRO A 42 17.03 5.40 2.66
C PRO A 42 17.42 6.85 2.99
N SER A 43 17.15 7.81 2.10
CA SER A 43 17.36 9.24 2.37
C SER A 43 16.29 9.84 3.27
N HIS A 44 15.14 9.19 3.38
CA HIS A 44 14.03 9.69 4.19
C HIS A 44 14.28 9.41 5.68
N PRO A 45 14.03 10.36 6.62
CA PRO A 45 14.30 10.17 8.05
C PRO A 45 13.58 8.95 8.68
N LEU A 46 12.45 8.53 8.10
CA LEU A 46 11.72 7.34 8.53
C LEU A 46 12.47 6.03 8.25
N ALA A 47 13.34 6.00 7.23
CA ALA A 47 14.15 4.83 6.88
C ALA A 47 15.52 4.85 7.56
N PHE A 48 15.75 5.71 8.56
CA PHE A 48 17.01 5.74 9.27
C PHE A 48 17.33 4.40 9.94
N GLY A 49 18.56 3.92 9.77
CA GLY A 49 19.03 2.65 10.36
C GLY A 49 18.66 1.39 9.56
N PHE A 50 17.97 1.54 8.42
CA PHE A 50 17.78 0.42 7.49
C PHE A 50 19.03 0.24 6.62
N ALA A 51 19.60 -0.98 6.63
CA ALA A 51 20.74 -1.32 5.78
C ALA A 51 20.33 -1.71 4.34
N ARG A 52 19.05 -2.05 4.16
CA ARG A 52 18.45 -2.48 2.89
C ARG A 52 17.21 -1.66 2.62
N GLU A 53 16.98 -1.36 1.35
CA GLU A 53 15.79 -0.63 0.89
C GLU A 53 14.54 -1.52 0.93
N GLU A 54 14.71 -2.86 0.87
CA GLU A 54 13.59 -3.78 0.89
C GLU A 54 13.09 -4.08 2.30
N LEU A 55 11.78 -3.90 2.49
CA LEU A 55 11.04 -4.27 3.69
C LEU A 55 9.86 -5.16 3.32
N VAL A 56 9.57 -6.15 4.17
CA VAL A 56 8.37 -6.98 4.00
C VAL A 56 7.33 -6.59 5.05
N VAL A 57 6.13 -6.26 4.59
CA VAL A 57 5.04 -5.76 5.41
C VAL A 57 3.83 -6.69 5.33
N PHE A 58 3.03 -6.71 6.38
CA PHE A 58 1.80 -7.49 6.40
C PHE A 58 0.62 -6.63 5.94
N ARG A 59 0.05 -7.01 4.78
CA ARG A 59 -1.06 -6.32 4.15
C ARG A 59 -2.38 -6.99 4.52
N ARG A 60 -3.36 -6.17 4.92
CA ARG A 60 -4.76 -6.60 5.09
C ARG A 60 -5.74 -5.48 4.77
N GLY A 61 -6.87 -5.84 4.16
CA GLY A 61 -7.96 -4.91 3.85
C GLY A 61 -7.90 -4.34 2.44
N ARG A 62 -8.67 -3.27 2.20
CA ARG A 62 -8.85 -2.65 0.87
C ARG A 62 -8.27 -1.23 0.74
N HIS A 63 -7.79 -0.68 1.85
CA HIS A 63 -7.40 0.73 1.94
C HIS A 63 -6.09 0.98 1.19
N ARG A 64 -6.02 2.02 0.37
CA ARG A 64 -4.83 2.37 -0.41
C ARG A 64 -4.50 3.82 -0.15
N LEU A 65 -3.21 4.12 -0.07
CA LEU A 65 -2.78 5.52 -0.03
C LEU A 65 -2.90 6.08 -1.45
N ARG A 66 -3.35 7.34 -1.52
CA ARG A 66 -3.41 8.05 -2.78
C ARG A 66 -1.99 8.47 -3.16
N SER A 67 -1.60 8.22 -4.40
CA SER A 67 -0.40 8.83 -4.96
C SER A 67 -0.56 10.35 -4.98
N VAL A 68 0.51 11.07 -4.65
CA VAL A 68 0.60 12.52 -4.78
C VAL A 68 1.71 12.82 -5.76
N ASP A 69 1.60 13.89 -6.54
CA ASP A 69 2.63 14.26 -7.52
C ASP A 69 4.00 14.53 -6.88
N ASN A 70 4.02 14.78 -5.57
CA ASN A 70 5.27 14.94 -4.83
C ASN A 70 5.84 13.59 -4.36
N ARG A 71 6.73 13.02 -5.18
CA ARG A 71 7.49 11.79 -4.86
C ARG A 71 8.23 11.84 -3.52
N TYR A 72 8.67 13.00 -3.06
CA TYR A 72 9.45 13.15 -1.83
C TYR A 72 8.62 12.94 -0.55
N VAL A 73 7.29 12.96 -0.67
CA VAL A 73 6.36 12.68 0.44
C VAL A 73 6.29 11.18 0.75
N HIS A 74 6.71 10.34 -0.19
CA HIS A 74 6.68 8.89 -0.05
C HIS A 74 8.00 8.41 0.55
N ALA A 75 7.93 7.87 1.76
CA ALA A 75 9.07 7.23 2.42
C ALA A 75 9.21 5.76 2.02
N GLY A 76 8.16 5.17 1.43
CA GLY A 76 8.21 3.84 0.83
C GLY A 76 7.05 3.56 -0.11
N VAL A 77 7.33 2.78 -1.13
CA VAL A 77 6.40 2.36 -2.18
C VAL A 77 6.40 0.83 -2.29
N TYR A 78 5.31 0.22 -2.75
CA TYR A 78 5.36 -1.21 -3.05
C TYR A 78 6.26 -1.47 -4.26
N ALA A 79 6.97 -2.60 -4.25
CA ALA A 79 7.74 -3.05 -5.40
C ALA A 79 6.82 -3.36 -6.60
N ASP A 80 7.37 -3.34 -7.82
CA ASP A 80 6.62 -3.66 -9.05
C ASP A 80 5.99 -5.05 -9.02
N THR A 81 6.66 -5.99 -8.37
CA THR A 81 6.11 -7.31 -8.02
C THR A 81 6.02 -7.40 -6.49
N PRO A 82 4.90 -6.96 -5.89
CA PRO A 82 4.84 -6.78 -4.44
C PRO A 82 4.62 -8.09 -3.68
N LEU A 83 4.03 -9.12 -4.29
CA LEU A 83 3.67 -10.34 -3.56
C LEU A 83 4.93 -11.16 -3.19
N VAL A 84 5.17 -11.34 -1.90
CA VAL A 84 6.20 -12.26 -1.37
C VAL A 84 5.57 -13.60 -1.00
N SER A 85 4.45 -13.56 -0.27
CA SER A 85 3.72 -14.76 0.14
C SER A 85 2.25 -14.46 0.46
N GLY A 86 1.38 -15.44 0.26
CA GLY A 86 -0.06 -15.31 0.48
C GLY A 86 -0.82 -15.23 -0.83
N PHE A 87 -1.97 -14.56 -0.80
CA PHE A 87 -2.82 -14.38 -1.98
C PHE A 87 -3.00 -12.90 -2.29
N LEU A 88 -2.72 -12.52 -3.53
CA LEU A 88 -3.01 -11.18 -4.05
C LEU A 88 -3.66 -11.38 -5.42
N SER A 89 -4.81 -10.75 -5.63
CA SER A 89 -5.45 -10.76 -6.93
C SER A 89 -4.54 -10.06 -7.95
N SER A 90 -4.63 -10.43 -9.24
CA SER A 90 -3.82 -9.79 -10.28
C SER A 90 -4.09 -8.29 -10.36
N ASP A 91 -5.36 -7.89 -10.25
CA ASP A 91 -5.80 -6.49 -10.25
C ASP A 91 -5.25 -5.71 -9.04
N ASP A 92 -5.27 -6.29 -7.83
CA ASP A 92 -4.63 -5.65 -6.67
C ASP A 92 -3.11 -5.58 -6.80
N GLY A 93 -2.48 -6.60 -7.39
CA GLY A 93 -1.05 -6.60 -7.69
C GLY A 93 -0.66 -5.43 -8.57
N GLU A 94 -1.37 -5.24 -9.69
CA GLU A 94 -1.15 -4.12 -10.62
C GLU A 94 -1.44 -2.76 -9.97
N ARG A 95 -2.49 -2.66 -9.14
CA ARG A 95 -2.87 -1.41 -8.46
C ARG A 95 -1.92 -1.02 -7.34
N LEU A 96 -1.26 -2.00 -6.72
CA LEU A 96 -0.31 -1.75 -5.64
C LEU A 96 1.10 -1.50 -6.17
N ALA A 97 1.50 -2.07 -7.30
CA ALA A 97 2.80 -1.84 -7.91
C ALA A 97 3.13 -0.34 -8.01
N GLY A 98 4.23 0.08 -7.37
CA GLY A 98 4.66 1.49 -7.33
C GLY A 98 3.76 2.44 -6.53
N ALA A 99 2.65 1.96 -5.95
CA ALA A 99 1.78 2.76 -5.11
C ALA A 99 2.45 3.06 -3.76
N PRO A 100 2.12 4.21 -3.13
CA PRO A 100 2.68 4.54 -1.83
C PRO A 100 2.21 3.58 -0.74
N ALA A 101 3.17 3.00 -0.02
CA ALA A 101 2.94 2.16 1.15
C ALA A 101 3.15 2.96 2.46
N LEU A 102 4.06 3.94 2.43
CA LEU A 102 4.39 4.83 3.54
C LEU A 102 4.54 6.26 3.03
N SER A 103 3.82 7.19 3.65
CA SER A 103 3.95 8.62 3.35
C SER A 103 4.01 9.47 4.60
N ALA A 104 4.75 10.56 4.55
CA ALA A 104 4.93 11.49 5.65
C ALA A 104 4.72 12.91 5.16
N THR A 105 3.69 13.59 5.67
CA THR A 105 3.35 14.97 5.26
C THR A 105 3.18 15.84 6.48
N ARG A 106 3.76 17.04 6.46
CA ARG A 106 3.50 18.02 7.50
C ARG A 106 2.14 18.67 7.33
N HIS A 107 1.45 18.85 8.44
CA HIS A 107 0.21 19.61 8.51
C HIS A 107 0.27 20.57 9.70
N GLY A 108 0.35 21.86 9.41
CA GLY A 108 0.67 22.87 10.41
C GLY A 108 2.03 22.58 11.07
N GLN A 109 2.03 22.48 12.40
CA GLN A 109 3.23 22.18 13.20
C GLN A 109 3.47 20.67 13.38
N GLY A 110 2.51 19.81 13.01
CA GLY A 110 2.57 18.36 13.19
C GLY A 110 3.07 17.61 11.95
N LEU A 111 3.47 16.35 12.17
CA LEU A 111 3.73 15.39 11.10
C LEU A 111 2.60 14.35 11.07
N VAL A 112 2.06 14.11 9.87
CA VAL A 112 1.11 13.03 9.61
C VAL A 112 1.85 11.92 8.88
N VAL A 113 2.07 10.79 9.55
CA VAL A 113 2.64 9.59 8.96
C VAL A 113 1.49 8.63 8.62
N ARG A 114 1.36 8.27 7.36
CA ARG A 114 0.33 7.34 6.86
C ARG A 114 1.00 6.05 6.45
N MET A 115 0.59 4.98 7.11
CA MET A 115 1.01 3.60 6.85
C MET A 115 -0.17 2.87 6.22
N ALA A 116 0.04 2.31 5.03
CA ALA A 116 -0.97 1.52 4.34
C ALA A 116 -1.11 0.09 4.88
N ASP A 117 -0.21 -0.33 5.77
CA ASP A 117 -0.07 -1.71 6.23
C ASP A 117 0.09 -1.75 7.74
N ASP A 118 -0.04 -2.96 8.29
CA ASP A 118 0.21 -3.19 9.70
C ASP A 118 1.69 -3.57 9.89
N TYR A 119 2.49 -2.59 10.29
CA TYR A 119 3.91 -2.74 10.55
C TYR A 119 4.20 -3.43 11.89
N LEU A 120 3.24 -3.49 12.81
CA LEU A 120 3.43 -4.10 14.13
C LEU A 120 2.72 -5.44 14.28
N PHE A 121 2.10 -5.95 13.22
CA PHE A 121 1.32 -7.19 13.24
C PHE A 121 2.16 -8.37 13.77
N ARG A 122 1.96 -8.70 15.05
CA ARG A 122 2.61 -9.79 15.80
C ARG A 122 4.13 -9.86 15.65
N ARG A 123 4.78 -8.78 15.20
CA ARG A 123 6.22 -8.74 14.90
C ARG A 123 6.69 -9.89 13.98
N TYR A 124 5.88 -10.26 12.97
CA TYR A 124 6.27 -11.33 12.04
C TYR A 124 7.54 -11.02 11.25
N TRP A 125 7.77 -9.75 10.92
CA TRP A 125 8.92 -9.30 10.13
C TRP A 125 9.79 -8.37 10.96
N ALA A 126 11.08 -8.69 11.03
CA ALA A 126 12.06 -7.87 11.73
C ALA A 126 12.36 -6.59 10.93
N GLY A 127 12.31 -5.44 11.60
CA GLY A 127 12.63 -4.13 11.05
C GLY A 127 11.41 -3.22 10.95
N ASN A 128 10.20 -3.76 10.87
CA ASN A 128 8.98 -2.94 10.79
C ASN A 128 8.75 -2.13 12.08
N GLU A 129 9.20 -2.65 13.23
CA GLU A 129 9.17 -1.93 14.50
C GLU A 129 10.08 -0.70 14.50
N LEU A 130 11.21 -0.75 13.77
CA LEU A 130 12.14 0.37 13.66
C LEU A 130 11.51 1.51 12.85
N LEU A 131 10.78 1.17 11.78
CA LEU A 131 10.04 2.15 11.00
C LEU A 131 9.02 2.92 11.86
N PHE A 132 8.30 2.20 12.73
CA PHE A 132 7.36 2.79 13.67
C PHE A 132 8.07 3.65 14.72
N ALA A 133 9.20 3.19 15.26
CA ALA A 133 10.01 3.97 16.20
C ALA A 133 10.54 5.26 15.55
N ASN A 134 11.04 5.20 14.32
CA ASN A 134 11.50 6.36 13.56
C ASN A 134 10.36 7.36 13.32
N ALA A 135 9.14 6.88 13.05
CA ALA A 135 7.97 7.74 12.92
C ALA A 135 7.65 8.53 14.19
N LEU A 136 7.86 7.94 15.37
CA LEU A 136 7.66 8.61 16.65
C LEU A 136 8.80 9.60 16.97
N PHE A 137 10.05 9.11 16.94
CA PHE A 137 11.20 9.86 17.45
C PHE A 137 11.82 10.82 16.43
N PHE A 138 11.74 10.52 15.13
CA PHE A 138 12.33 11.35 14.07
C PHE A 138 11.29 12.16 13.29
N SER A 139 10.07 12.28 13.81
CA SER A 139 9.02 13.11 13.23
C SER A 139 9.46 14.56 13.01
N GLN A 140 10.31 15.10 13.88
CA GLN A 140 10.82 16.47 13.78
C GLN A 140 11.82 16.66 12.63
N LEU A 141 12.50 15.60 12.19
CA LEU A 141 13.50 15.64 11.12
C LEU A 141 12.87 15.70 9.72
N VAL A 142 11.63 15.21 9.58
CA VAL A 142 10.89 15.30 8.31
C VAL A 142 10.53 16.76 8.07
N ARG A 143 10.94 17.37 6.96
CA ARG A 143 10.66 18.78 6.65
C ARG A 143 9.39 18.94 5.80
N PRO A 144 8.76 20.13 5.75
CA PRO A 144 7.74 20.40 4.75
C PRO A 144 8.40 20.28 3.36
N ILE A 145 7.76 19.53 2.46
CA ILE A 145 8.32 19.31 1.12
C ILE A 145 7.39 19.98 0.13
N GLU A 146 7.78 21.19 -0.27
CA GLU A 146 7.13 21.92 -1.35
C GLU A 146 7.87 21.58 -2.65
N LEU A 147 7.11 21.25 -3.69
CA LEU A 147 7.69 21.10 -5.02
C LEU A 147 8.13 22.48 -5.52
N PRO A 148 9.29 22.62 -6.19
CA PRO A 148 9.65 23.85 -6.86
C PRO A 148 8.52 24.24 -7.80
N ASN A 149 7.91 25.42 -7.62
CA ASN A 149 6.88 25.92 -8.52
C ASN A 149 7.48 26.00 -9.92
N ASN A 150 6.88 25.32 -10.91
CA ASN A 150 7.27 25.42 -12.33
C ASN A 150 6.89 26.77 -12.98
N ARG A 151 6.80 27.85 -12.18
CA ARG A 151 6.49 29.22 -12.63
C ARG A 151 7.73 30.10 -12.83
N ALA A 152 8.93 29.54 -12.81
CA ALA A 152 10.14 30.22 -13.28
C ALA A 152 10.23 30.05 -14.80
N GLY A 153 9.55 30.93 -15.55
CA GLY A 153 9.43 30.87 -17.00
C GLY A 153 8.26 31.68 -17.57
N ALA A 154 7.83 32.74 -16.88
CA ALA A 154 6.81 33.68 -17.35
C ALA A 154 7.10 35.07 -16.76
N ASP A 155 8.32 35.54 -17.00
CA ASP A 155 8.84 36.87 -16.72
C ASP A 155 10.02 37.16 -17.66
#